data_AF-A0A9D0TKD8-F1
#
_entry.id   AF-A0A9D0TKD8-F1
#
_cell.length_a   1.000
_cell.length_b   1.000
_cell.length_c   1.000
_cell.angle_alpha   90.00
_cell.angle_beta   90.00
_cell.angle_gamma   90.00
#
_symmetry.space_group_name_H-M   'P 1'
#
loop_
_entity.id
_entity.type
_entity.pdbx_description
1 polymer ?
#
loop_
_entity_poly.entity_id
_entity_poly.type
_entity_poly.pdbx_seq_one_letter_code
_entity_poly.pdbx_strand_id
1 'polypeptide(L)'
;MQTTNRVFNKRKVLTELRSARSAQIQWRSYTQALTNSPDPENTRNSAIQAYMRFSQWYDKSGKTLSELPAFDQLNRSHKVFEYLNNQMFELLLSHTHQPAKNWFQQLVHEVNPKQKALSRLMPMVIKASNDLLSSVEKLEREIKAMPEQQFNGMLAHQFPEYEQEFMVN
;
A
#
# COMPACT_ATOMS: atom_id res chain seq x y z
N MET A 1 26.55 19.35 4.61
CA MET A 1 25.64 18.23 4.26
C MET A 1 25.65 17.27 5.43
N GLN A 2 24.54 17.13 6.15
CA GLN A 2 24.45 16.21 7.29
C GLN A 2 24.19 14.80 6.76
N THR A 3 25.18 13.92 6.86
CA THR A 3 25.00 12.48 6.70
C THR A 3 24.05 12.02 7.79
N THR A 4 22.81 11.71 7.41
CA THR A 4 21.84 11.15 8.33
C THR A 4 22.24 9.70 8.60
N ASN A 5 22.94 9.47 9.71
CA ASN A 5 23.24 8.14 10.23
C ASN A 5 21.94 7.34 10.40
N ARG A 6 21.66 6.46 9.43
CA ARG A 6 20.59 5.48 9.56
C ARG A 6 21.18 4.24 10.19
N VAL A 7 21.25 4.24 11.52
CA VAL A 7 21.39 2.99 12.26
C VAL A 7 20.14 2.17 11.99
N PHE A 8 20.26 1.16 11.13
CA PHE A 8 19.18 0.25 10.83
C PHE A 8 18.90 -0.61 12.06
N ASN A 9 17.84 -0.27 12.78
CA ASN A 9 17.42 -0.99 13.96
C ASN A 9 16.21 -1.87 13.61
N LYS A 10 16.30 -3.18 13.89
CA LYS A 10 15.21 -4.15 13.68
C LYS A 10 13.85 -3.67 14.22
N ARG A 11 13.84 -3.05 15.41
CA ARG A 11 12.63 -2.46 16.02
C ARG A 11 12.08 -1.32 15.17
N LYS A 12 12.94 -0.47 14.60
CA LYS A 12 12.51 0.63 13.72
C LYS A 12 11.86 0.10 12.45
N VAL A 13 12.48 -0.90 11.81
CA VAL A 13 11.92 -1.56 10.62
C VAL A 13 10.55 -2.17 10.92
N LEU A 14 10.41 -2.89 12.04
CA LEU A 14 9.13 -3.46 12.46
C LEU A 14 8.06 -2.39 12.71
N THR A 15 8.43 -1.25 13.30
CA THR A 15 7.52 -0.12 13.50
C THR A 15 7.06 0.48 12.16
N GLU A 16 7.98 0.69 11.22
CA GLU A 16 7.65 1.21 9.88
C GLU A 16 6.75 0.23 9.10
N LEU A 17 7.03 -1.07 9.15
CA LEU A 17 6.20 -2.12 8.55
C LEU A 17 4.77 -2.13 9.13
N ARG A 18 4.62 -1.99 10.46
CA ARG A 18 3.29 -1.91 11.11
C ARG A 18 2.54 -0.63 10.75
N SER A 19 3.25 0.48 10.61
CA SER A 19 2.67 1.74 10.13
C SER A 19 2.14 1.58 8.71
N ALA A 20 2.92 0.98 7.81
CA ALA A 20 2.50 0.66 6.45
C ALA A 20 1.27 -0.28 6.44
N ARG A 21 1.29 -1.35 7.24
CA ARG A 21 0.13 -2.24 7.41
C ARG A 21 -1.14 -1.48 7.82
N SER A 22 -1.00 -0.57 8.77
CA SER A 22 -2.11 0.28 9.24
C SER A 22 -2.62 1.20 8.14
N ALA A 23 -1.73 1.78 7.34
CA ALA A 23 -2.11 2.59 6.18
C ALA A 23 -2.89 1.77 5.14
N GLN A 24 -2.49 0.53 4.86
CA GLN A 24 -3.22 -0.35 3.94
C GLN A 24 -4.61 -0.74 4.48
N ILE A 25 -4.75 -0.97 5.79
CA ILE A 25 -6.05 -1.20 6.43
C ILE A 25 -6.95 0.04 6.31
N GLN A 26 -6.40 1.22 6.59
CA GLN A 26 -7.12 2.49 6.44
C GLN A 26 -7.59 2.71 5.00
N TRP A 27 -6.70 2.49 4.02
CA TRP A 27 -7.04 2.56 2.60
C TRP A 27 -8.23 1.64 2.27
N ARG A 28 -8.23 0.41 2.78
CA ARG A 28 -9.32 -0.55 2.54
C ARG A 28 -10.64 -0.03 3.12
N SER A 29 -10.61 0.45 4.37
CA SER A 29 -11.79 1.00 5.04
C SER A 29 -12.37 2.20 4.30
N TYR A 30 -11.52 3.16 3.89
CA TYR A 30 -11.98 4.32 3.11
C TYR A 30 -12.52 3.91 1.74
N THR A 31 -11.86 2.97 1.06
CA THR A 31 -12.29 2.48 -0.25
C THR A 31 -13.66 1.80 -0.18
N GLN A 32 -13.91 1.01 0.85
CA GLN A 32 -15.23 0.40 1.08
C GLN A 32 -16.29 1.44 1.45
N ALA A 33 -15.91 2.51 2.16
CA ALA A 33 -16.82 3.59 2.52
C ALA A 33 -17.22 4.47 1.32
N LEU A 34 -16.46 4.49 0.22
CA LEU A 34 -16.73 5.34 -0.96
C LEU A 34 -18.15 5.20 -1.52
N THR A 35 -18.75 4.01 -1.43
CA THR A 35 -20.09 3.77 -1.99
C THR A 35 -21.22 4.31 -1.10
N ASN A 36 -20.96 4.53 0.18
CA ASN A 36 -21.97 4.86 1.19
C ASN A 36 -21.67 6.16 1.96
N SER A 37 -20.59 6.87 1.61
CA SER A 37 -20.15 8.04 2.35
C SER A 37 -21.03 9.26 2.05
N PRO A 38 -21.45 10.03 3.08
CA PRO A 38 -22.12 11.31 2.87
C PRO A 38 -21.18 12.36 2.25
N ASP A 39 -19.86 12.14 2.29
CA ASP A 39 -18.84 12.96 1.66
C ASP A 39 -17.85 12.09 0.85
N PRO A 40 -18.20 11.78 -0.41
CA PRO A 40 -17.39 10.91 -1.26
C PRO A 40 -16.01 11.50 -1.62
N GLU A 41 -15.88 12.83 -1.65
CA GLU A 41 -14.63 13.50 -2.03
C GLU A 41 -13.60 13.43 -0.91
N ASN A 42 -13.97 13.78 0.32
CA ASN A 42 -13.07 13.64 1.46
C ASN A 42 -12.71 12.19 1.75
N THR A 43 -13.66 11.26 1.56
CA THR A 43 -13.41 9.82 1.69
C THR A 43 -12.38 9.35 0.65
N ARG A 44 -12.48 9.82 -0.60
CA ARG A 44 -11.52 9.54 -1.66
C ARG A 44 -10.14 10.10 -1.34
N ASN A 45 -10.06 11.35 -0.89
CA ASN A 45 -8.79 11.97 -0.51
C ASN A 45 -8.11 11.20 0.63
N SER A 46 -8.89 10.74 1.61
CA SER A 46 -8.39 9.90 2.72
C SER A 46 -7.87 8.55 2.23
N ALA A 47 -8.57 7.92 1.28
CA ALA A 47 -8.10 6.69 0.64
C ALA A 47 -6.77 6.92 -0.10
N ILE A 48 -6.66 7.98 -0.91
CA ILE A 48 -5.43 8.32 -1.65
C ILE A 48 -4.26 8.54 -0.68
N GLN A 49 -4.45 9.32 0.38
CA GLN A 49 -3.40 9.56 1.39
C GLN A 49 -2.97 8.28 2.11
N ALA A 50 -3.90 7.38 2.40
CA ALA A 50 -3.59 6.08 2.98
C ALA A 50 -2.78 5.19 2.02
N TYR A 51 -3.17 5.14 0.74
CA TYR A 51 -2.42 4.45 -0.31
C TYR A 51 -0.98 5.00 -0.44
N MET A 52 -0.84 6.32 -0.51
CA MET A 52 0.47 6.97 -0.65
C MET A 52 1.41 6.64 0.50
N ARG A 53 0.91 6.56 1.74
CA ARG A 53 1.75 6.16 2.89
C ARG A 53 2.27 4.74 2.76
N PHE A 54 1.45 3.79 2.30
CA PHE A 54 1.91 2.42 2.04
C PHE A 54 2.92 2.39 0.89
N SER A 55 2.61 3.01 -0.24
CA SER A 55 3.48 3.05 -1.43
C SER A 55 4.83 3.71 -1.12
N GLN A 56 4.85 4.83 -0.38
CA GLN A 56 6.08 5.48 0.04
C GLN A 56 6.95 4.61 0.93
N TRP A 57 6.34 3.85 1.85
CA TRP A 57 7.08 2.86 2.63
C TRP A 57 7.64 1.77 1.73
N TYR A 58 6.80 1.17 0.88
CA TYR A 58 7.18 0.09 -0.03
C TYR A 58 8.39 0.48 -0.89
N ASP A 59 8.36 1.67 -1.50
CA ASP A 59 9.42 2.15 -2.39
C ASP A 59 10.69 2.62 -1.70
N LYS A 60 10.64 2.86 -0.39
CA LYS A 60 11.78 3.32 0.42
C LYS A 60 12.20 2.20 1.38
N SER A 61 11.79 2.29 2.64
CA SER A 61 12.20 1.35 3.69
C SER A 61 11.78 -0.09 3.43
N GLY A 62 10.72 -0.33 2.64
CA GLY A 62 10.30 -1.66 2.24
C GLY A 62 11.35 -2.36 1.37
N LYS A 63 11.94 -1.66 0.39
CA LYS A 63 12.94 -2.24 -0.53
C LYS A 63 14.20 -2.75 0.14
N THR A 64 14.54 -2.25 1.33
CA THR A 64 15.67 -2.77 2.13
C THR A 64 15.39 -4.16 2.71
N LEU A 65 14.21 -4.72 2.46
CA LEU A 65 13.82 -6.06 2.88
C LEU A 65 13.74 -7.02 1.69
N SER A 66 14.19 -6.59 0.51
CA SER A 66 14.03 -7.33 -0.75
C SER A 66 14.77 -8.66 -0.81
N GLU A 67 15.78 -8.87 0.02
CA GLU A 67 16.49 -10.14 0.14
C GLU A 67 15.73 -11.18 0.97
N LEU A 68 14.69 -10.77 1.70
CA LEU A 68 13.89 -11.69 2.51
C LEU A 68 12.90 -12.47 1.63
N PRO A 69 12.84 -13.81 1.75
CA PRO A 69 11.88 -14.63 1.02
C PRO A 69 10.42 -14.19 1.15
N ALA A 70 9.95 -13.72 2.31
CA ALA A 70 8.57 -13.23 2.43
C ALA A 70 8.35 -11.89 1.70
N PHE A 71 9.40 -11.13 1.41
CA PHE A 71 9.29 -9.90 0.62
C PHE A 71 8.92 -10.20 -0.83
N ASP A 72 9.38 -11.31 -1.41
CA ASP A 72 8.96 -11.72 -2.76
C ASP A 72 7.45 -11.92 -2.85
N GLN A 73 6.86 -12.54 -1.84
CA GLN A 73 5.42 -12.71 -1.75
C GLN A 73 4.72 -11.35 -1.63
N LEU A 74 5.26 -10.45 -0.80
CA LEU A 74 4.77 -9.07 -0.67
C LEU A 74 4.81 -8.34 -2.02
N ASN A 75 5.95 -8.36 -2.73
CA ASN A 75 6.13 -7.71 -4.03
C ASN A 75 5.11 -8.19 -5.07
N ARG A 76 4.87 -9.51 -5.17
CA ARG A 76 3.85 -10.05 -6.07
C ARG A 76 2.45 -9.57 -5.71
N SER A 77 2.09 -9.66 -4.42
CA SER A 77 0.77 -9.21 -3.95
C SER A 77 0.57 -7.70 -4.13
N HIS A 78 1.62 -6.90 -3.94
CA HIS A 78 1.61 -5.46 -4.14
C HIS A 78 1.36 -5.10 -5.61
N LYS A 79 2.04 -5.75 -6.56
CA LYS A 79 1.82 -5.54 -7.99
C LYS A 79 0.39 -5.86 -8.44
N VAL A 80 -0.16 -6.97 -7.95
CA VAL A 80 -1.56 -7.34 -8.23
C VAL A 80 -2.52 -6.32 -7.65
N PHE A 81 -2.28 -5.89 -6.40
CA PHE A 81 -3.06 -4.86 -5.74
C PHE A 81 -3.01 -3.53 -6.48
N GLU A 82 -1.82 -3.05 -6.83
CA GLU A 82 -1.59 -1.80 -7.56
C GLU A 82 -2.29 -1.80 -8.92
N TYR A 83 -2.18 -2.89 -9.69
CA TYR A 83 -2.87 -3.03 -10.97
C TYR A 83 -4.40 -2.90 -10.85
N LEU A 84 -5.01 -3.57 -9.86
CA LEU A 84 -6.45 -3.51 -9.64
C LEU A 84 -6.89 -2.16 -9.06
N ASN A 85 -6.09 -1.59 -8.16
CA ASN A 85 -6.30 -0.28 -7.56
C ASN A 85 -6.27 0.83 -8.63
N ASN A 86 -5.32 0.79 -9.56
CA ASN A 86 -5.24 1.76 -10.66
C ASN A 86 -6.47 1.68 -11.57
N GLN A 87 -6.90 0.48 -11.96
CA GLN A 87 -8.15 0.33 -12.72
C GLN A 87 -9.37 0.90 -11.97
N MET A 88 -9.43 0.71 -10.66
CA MET A 88 -10.51 1.26 -9.83
C MET A 88 -10.45 2.79 -9.81
N PHE A 89 -9.27 3.37 -9.61
CA PHE A 89 -9.10 4.82 -9.61
C PHE A 89 -9.38 5.45 -10.98
N GLU A 90 -9.00 4.82 -12.08
CA GLU A 90 -9.35 5.28 -13.43
C GLU A 90 -10.87 5.35 -13.63
N LEU A 91 -11.59 4.32 -13.20
CA LEU A 91 -13.06 4.31 -13.24
C LEU A 91 -13.66 5.43 -12.38
N LEU A 92 -13.09 5.68 -11.19
CA LEU A 92 -13.54 6.73 -10.26
C LEU A 92 -13.17 8.16 -10.70
N LEU A 93 -12.05 8.35 -11.39
CA LEU A 93 -11.50 9.66 -11.78
C LEU A 93 -11.85 10.09 -13.20
N SER A 94 -12.40 9.21 -14.03
CA SER A 94 -12.90 9.51 -15.39
C SER A 94 -14.10 10.48 -15.46
N HIS A 95 -14.24 11.39 -14.49
CA HIS A 95 -15.35 12.34 -14.30
C HIS A 95 -14.93 13.80 -14.16
N THR A 96 -13.68 14.18 -14.46
CA THR A 96 -13.29 15.60 -14.42
C THR A 96 -13.83 16.44 -15.59
N HIS A 97 -14.49 15.87 -16.60
CA HIS A 97 -15.15 16.63 -17.66
C HIS A 97 -16.44 15.95 -18.16
N GLN A 98 -17.57 16.18 -17.50
CA GLN A 98 -18.86 16.18 -18.21
C GLN A 98 -19.56 17.51 -17.94
N PRO A 99 -19.71 18.40 -18.94
CA PRO A 99 -20.52 19.60 -18.78
C PRO A 99 -21.96 19.17 -18.52
N ALA A 100 -22.61 19.86 -17.57
CA ALA A 100 -24.01 19.67 -17.20
C ALA A 100 -24.91 19.63 -18.44
N LYS A 101 -25.24 18.42 -18.92
CA LYS A 101 -26.24 18.20 -19.94
C LYS A 101 -27.27 17.20 -19.42
N ASN A 102 -28.48 17.73 -19.28
CA ASN A 102 -29.75 17.04 -19.42
C ASN A 102 -30.20 16.14 -18.26
N TRP A 103 -30.71 16.80 -17.23
CA TRP A 103 -31.61 16.28 -16.18
C TRP A 103 -32.73 15.35 -16.72
N PHE A 104 -33.14 15.49 -17.98
CA PHE A 104 -34.27 14.74 -18.56
C PHE A 104 -33.93 13.33 -19.07
N GLN A 105 -32.66 12.89 -19.06
CA GLN A 105 -32.28 11.52 -19.46
C GLN A 105 -32.25 10.52 -18.29
N GLN A 106 -32.54 10.94 -17.05
CA GLN A 106 -32.47 10.10 -15.84
C GLN A 106 -33.62 9.10 -15.65
N LEU A 107 -34.56 8.98 -16.59
CA LEU A 107 -35.69 8.04 -16.47
C LEU A 107 -35.45 6.66 -17.08
N VAL A 108 -34.30 6.40 -17.71
CA VAL A 108 -33.96 5.06 -18.21
C VAL A 108 -33.10 4.33 -17.18
N HIS A 109 -33.64 3.24 -16.64
CA HIS A 109 -33.00 2.27 -15.74
C HIS A 109 -31.84 1.50 -16.41
N GLU A 110 -30.90 2.18 -17.06
CA GLU A 110 -29.63 1.56 -17.41
C GLU A 110 -28.70 1.71 -16.22
N VAL A 111 -28.46 0.58 -15.53
CA VAL A 111 -27.37 0.44 -14.56
C VAL A 111 -26.12 1.01 -15.22
N ASN A 112 -25.67 2.17 -14.72
CA ASN A 112 -24.52 2.88 -15.27
C ASN A 112 -23.38 1.86 -15.48
N PRO A 113 -22.89 1.63 -16.72
CA PRO A 113 -21.93 0.58 -17.01
C PRO A 113 -20.67 0.70 -16.15
N LYS A 114 -20.33 1.91 -15.68
CA LYS A 114 -19.27 2.16 -14.71
C LYS A 114 -19.57 1.63 -13.31
N GLN A 115 -20.80 1.81 -12.81
CA GLN A 115 -21.21 1.23 -11.52
C GLN A 115 -21.19 -0.30 -11.58
N LYS A 116 -21.59 -0.88 -12.72
CA LYS A 116 -21.49 -2.34 -12.96
C LYS A 116 -20.05 -2.82 -13.05
N ALA A 117 -19.15 -2.05 -13.65
CA ALA A 117 -17.72 -2.36 -13.67
C ALA A 117 -17.10 -2.26 -12.27
N LEU A 118 -17.43 -1.20 -11.52
CA LEU A 118 -16.95 -0.98 -10.16
C LEU A 118 -17.45 -2.07 -9.20
N SER A 119 -18.72 -2.49 -9.30
CA SER A 119 -19.27 -3.56 -8.45
C SER A 119 -18.63 -4.93 -8.71
N ARG A 120 -18.10 -5.16 -9.92
CA ARG A 120 -17.31 -6.35 -10.27
C ARG A 120 -15.85 -6.24 -9.81
N LEU A 121 -15.26 -5.05 -9.92
CA LEU A 121 -13.86 -4.81 -9.60
C LEU A 121 -13.60 -4.71 -8.09
N MET A 122 -14.54 -4.12 -7.34
CA MET A 122 -14.37 -3.87 -5.90
C MET A 122 -14.07 -5.16 -5.10
N PRO A 123 -14.79 -6.28 -5.26
CA PRO A 123 -14.45 -7.53 -4.58
C PRO A 123 -13.03 -8.02 -4.90
N MET A 124 -12.57 -7.85 -6.14
CA MET A 124 -11.21 -8.25 -6.57
C MET A 124 -10.16 -7.37 -5.90
N VAL A 125 -10.39 -6.06 -5.87
CA VAL A 125 -9.52 -5.07 -5.21
C VAL A 125 -9.41 -5.34 -3.70
N ILE A 126 -10.54 -5.62 -3.04
CA ILE A 126 -10.55 -5.95 -1.60
C ILE A 126 -9.83 -7.28 -1.34
N LYS A 127 -10.03 -8.30 -2.19
CA LYS A 127 -9.30 -9.55 -2.10
C LYS A 127 -7.79 -9.33 -2.24
N ALA A 128 -7.36 -8.56 -3.25
CA ALA A 128 -5.94 -8.25 -3.45
C ALA A 128 -5.34 -7.48 -2.26
N SER A 129 -6.11 -6.56 -1.65
CA SER A 129 -5.71 -5.88 -0.43
C SER A 129 -5.53 -6.85 0.76
N ASN A 130 -6.40 -7.86 0.89
CA ASN A 130 -6.24 -8.91 1.91
C ASN A 130 -5.01 -9.77 1.67
N ASP A 131 -4.76 -10.15 0.41
CA ASP A 131 -3.60 -10.93 0.01
C ASP A 131 -2.29 -10.14 0.30
N LEU A 132 -2.31 -8.82 0.06
CA LEU A 132 -1.21 -7.92 0.42
C LEU A 132 -1.00 -7.83 1.93
N LEU A 133 -2.06 -7.64 2.73
CA LEU A 133 -1.97 -7.61 4.20
C LEU A 133 -1.44 -8.93 4.78
N SER A 134 -1.86 -10.07 4.24
CA SER A 134 -1.34 -11.38 4.64
C SER A 134 0.16 -11.51 4.35
N SER A 135 0.62 -10.96 3.22
CA SER A 135 2.03 -10.97 2.84
C SER A 135 2.87 -10.06 3.75
N VAL A 136 2.34 -8.89 4.11
CA VAL A 136 2.94 -7.99 5.13
C VAL A 136 3.08 -8.69 6.49
N GLU A 137 2.08 -9.45 6.92
CA GLU A 137 2.14 -10.23 8.17
C GLU A 137 3.19 -11.34 8.14
N LYS A 138 3.34 -12.02 7.01
CA LYS A 138 4.39 -13.04 6.83
C LYS A 138 5.78 -12.42 6.93
N LEU A 139 5.99 -11.28 6.26
CA LEU A 139 7.23 -10.52 6.37
C LEU A 139 7.51 -10.06 7.81
N GLU A 140 6.48 -9.59 8.53
CA GLU A 140 6.63 -9.21 9.94
C GLU A 140 7.05 -10.41 10.80
N ARG A 141 6.45 -11.59 10.58
CA ARG A 141 6.81 -12.82 11.30
C ARG A 141 8.24 -13.27 10.99
N GLU A 142 8.65 -13.23 9.73
CA GLU A 142 10.00 -13.58 9.30
C GLU A 142 11.04 -12.66 9.98
N ILE A 143 10.85 -11.34 9.92
CA ILE A 143 11.73 -10.38 10.59
C ILE A 143 11.78 -10.65 12.09
N LYS A 144 10.62 -10.87 12.74
CA LYS A 144 10.58 -11.15 14.19
C LYS A 144 11.38 -12.39 14.56
N ALA A 145 11.25 -13.47 13.80
CA ALA A 145 11.93 -14.74 14.05
C ALA A 145 13.45 -14.69 13.83
N MET A 146 13.94 -13.77 13.00
CA MET A 146 15.37 -13.62 12.70
C MET A 146 16.15 -13.05 13.90
N PRO A 147 17.29 -13.61 14.32
CA PRO A 147 18.17 -13.00 15.32
C PRO A 147 18.63 -11.59 14.92
N GLU A 148 18.82 -10.69 15.89
CA GLU A 148 19.18 -9.29 15.61
C GLU A 148 20.52 -9.15 14.88
N GLN A 149 21.51 -9.97 15.22
CA GLN A 149 22.80 -10.03 14.52
C GLN A 149 22.65 -10.43 13.05
N GLN A 150 21.83 -11.44 12.77
CA GLN A 150 21.56 -11.88 11.39
C GLN A 150 20.84 -10.78 10.60
N PHE A 151 19.85 -10.13 11.22
CA PHE A 151 19.10 -9.05 10.58
C PHE A 151 19.99 -7.84 10.25
N ASN A 152 20.84 -7.43 11.19
CA ASN A 152 21.76 -6.32 10.99
C ASN A 152 22.84 -6.65 9.95
N GLY A 153 23.35 -7.89 9.94
CA GLY A 153 24.32 -8.36 8.95
C GLY A 153 23.74 -8.35 7.53
N MET A 154 22.49 -8.76 7.34
CA MET A 154 21.79 -8.68 6.06
C MET A 154 21.71 -7.22 5.55
N LEU A 155 21.32 -6.29 6.42
CA LEU A 155 21.21 -4.88 6.02
C LEU A 155 22.56 -4.22 5.74
N ALA A 156 23.61 -4.59 6.48
CA ALA A 156 24.96 -4.09 6.22
C ALA A 156 25.50 -4.58 4.87
N HIS A 157 25.25 -5.85 4.51
CA HIS A 157 25.64 -6.40 3.21
C HIS A 157 24.94 -5.71 2.04
N GLN A 158 23.64 -5.39 2.21
CA GLN A 158 22.84 -4.74 1.18
C GLN A 158 23.23 -3.27 0.96
N PHE A 159 23.82 -2.62 1.96
CA PHE A 159 24.22 -1.21 1.92
C PHE A 159 25.63 -1.01 2.53
N PRO A 160 26.69 -1.39 1.80
CA PRO A 160 28.06 -1.44 2.32
C PRO A 160 28.61 -0.07 2.76
N GLU A 161 28.02 1.03 2.29
CA GLU A 161 28.33 2.39 2.77
C GLU A 161 28.05 2.61 4.27
N TYR A 162 27.41 1.66 4.96
CA TYR A 162 27.10 1.73 6.40
C TYR A 162 27.96 0.78 7.27
N GLU A 163 28.90 0.02 6.69
CA GLU A 163 29.75 -0.92 7.46
C GLU A 163 30.72 -0.23 8.44
N GLN A 164 31.06 1.05 8.22
CA GLN A 164 32.05 1.76 9.07
C GLN A 164 31.55 2.07 10.50
N GLU A 165 30.25 1.90 10.81
CA GLU A 165 29.69 2.19 12.14
C GLU A 165 29.49 0.96 13.03
N PHE A 166 29.57 -0.26 12.50
CA PHE A 166 29.31 -1.49 13.26
C PHE A 166 30.57 -2.12 13.89
N MET A 167 31.76 -1.59 13.62
CA MET A 167 33.03 -2.06 14.24
C MET A 167 33.49 -1.23 15.44
N VAL A 168 32.67 -0.28 15.91
CA VAL A 168 32.94 0.52 17.11
C VAL A 168 31.83 0.28 18.13
N ASN A 169 31.86 -0.88 18.78
CA ASN A 169 31.44 -1.14 20.17
C ASN A 169 31.62 -2.62 20.53
#